data_AF-A0A5N7ZFC5-F1
#
_entry.id   AF-A0A5N7ZFC5-F1
#
_cell.length_a   1.000
_cell.length_b   1.000
_cell.length_c   1.000
_cell.angle_alpha   90.00
_cell.angle_beta   90.00
_cell.angle_gamma   90.00
#
_symmetry.space_group_name_H-M   'P 1'
#
loop_
_entity.id
_entity.type
_entity.pdbx_description
1 polymer ?
#
loop_
_entity_poly.entity_id
_entity_poly.type
_entity_poly.pdbx_seq_one_letter_code
_entity_poly.pdbx_strand_id
1 'polypeptide(L)' 'MQQEPLFITDITIGAEIYKAKIFGNVDKTTNFIYYTFQLSDGRRIMISKFDGDKWLITNSNDGTDDLAEQLGKLIDTE' A
#
# COMPACT_ATOMS: atom_id res chain seq x y z
N MET A 1 -15.54 -6.07 -13.68
CA MET A 1 -14.79 -4.86 -14.07
C MET A 1 -13.53 -4.84 -13.23
N GLN A 2 -12.35 -4.74 -13.85
CA GLN A 2 -11.09 -4.64 -13.13
C GLN A 2 -10.87 -3.17 -12.75
N GLN A 3 -10.52 -2.89 -11.50
CA GLN A 3 -10.26 -1.52 -11.05
C GLN A 3 -8.94 -1.03 -11.68
N GLU A 4 -8.94 0.17 -12.24
CA GLU A 4 -7.71 0.84 -12.70
C GLU A 4 -6.86 1.27 -11.50
N PRO A 5 -5.52 1.24 -11.61
CA PRO A 5 -4.66 1.75 -10.55
C PRO A 5 -4.83 3.26 -10.40
N LEU A 6 -4.72 3.76 -9.17
CA LEU A 6 -4.68 5.20 -8.88
C LEU A 6 -3.45 5.83 -9.51
N PHE A 7 -2.29 5.19 -9.31
CA PHE A 7 -1.02 5.56 -9.92
C PHE A 7 -0.05 4.38 -9.93
N ILE A 8 1.05 4.55 -10.65
CA ILE A 8 2.11 3.55 -10.82
C ILE A 8 3.43 4.24 -10.52
N THR A 9 4.23 3.65 -9.63
CA THR A 9 5.52 4.22 -9.21
C THR A 9 6.51 3.11 -8.87
N ASP A 10 7.78 3.47 -8.72
CA ASP A 10 8.82 2.56 -8.26
C ASP A 10 8.94 2.65 -6.74
N ILE A 11 8.98 1.50 -6.07
CA ILE A 11 9.17 1.42 -4.61
C ILE A 11 10.36 0.53 -4.28
N THR A 12 11.09 0.89 -3.24
CA THR A 12 12.25 0.15 -2.75
C THR A 12 11.85 -0.68 -1.54
N ILE A 13 12.11 -2.00 -1.58
CA ILE A 13 11.90 -2.90 -0.46
C ILE A 13 13.21 -3.65 -0.21
N GLY A 14 13.84 -3.39 0.93
CA GLY A 14 15.20 -3.85 1.19
C GLY A 14 16.19 -3.24 0.19
N ALA A 15 16.88 -4.10 -0.57
CA ALA A 15 17.84 -3.70 -1.61
C ALA A 15 17.26 -3.73 -3.03
N GLU A 16 15.99 -4.12 -3.20
CA GLU A 16 15.36 -4.31 -4.50
C GLU A 16 14.36 -3.19 -4.81
N ILE A 17 14.22 -2.89 -6.10
CA ILE A 17 13.27 -1.88 -6.62
C ILE A 17 12.19 -2.61 -7.41
N TYR A 18 10.94 -2.31 -7.11
CA TYR A 18 9.78 -2.89 -7.78
C TYR A 18 8.90 -1.79 -8.36
N LYS A 19 8.42 -2.03 -9.58
CA LYS A 19 7.34 -1.21 -10.12
C LYS A 19 6.03 -1.64 -9.47
N ALA A 20 5.39 -0.74 -8.76
CA ALA A 20 4.14 -0.99 -8.06
C ALA A 20 2.97 -0.29 -8.75
N LYS A 21 1.86 -1.02 -8.91
CA LYS A 21 0.54 -0.45 -9.24
C LYS A 21 -0.24 -0.31 -7.94
N ILE A 22 -0.74 0.89 -7.65
CA ILE A 22 -1.40 1.20 -6.40
C ILE A 22 -2.91 1.27 -6.64
N PHE A 23 -3.67 0.55 -5.82
CA PHE A 23 -5.13 0.54 -5.84
C PHE A 23 -5.65 0.96 -4.47
N GLY A 24 -6.46 2.01 -4.41
CA GLY A 24 -7.10 2.46 -3.18
C GLY A 24 -8.53 1.92 -3.08
N ASN A 25 -8.90 1.51 -1.88
CA ASN A 25 -10.29 1.28 -1.51
C ASN A 25 -10.53 1.92 -0.13
N VAL A 26 -11.30 3.01 -0.11
CA VAL A 26 -11.73 3.64 1.14
C VAL A 26 -13.03 2.97 1.56
N ASP A 27 -12.97 2.12 2.59
CA ASP A 27 -14.18 1.62 3.20
C ASP A 27 -14.76 2.70 4.12
N LYS A 28 -15.69 3.47 3.55
CA LYS A 28 -16.38 4.57 4.26
C LYS A 28 -17.28 4.09 5.39
N THR A 29 -17.56 2.79 5.51
CA THR A 29 -18.43 2.26 6.57
C THR A 29 -17.69 2.00 7.87
N THR A 30 -16.36 1.84 7.82
CA THR A 30 -15.56 1.40 8.96
C THR A 30 -14.45 2.37 9.35
N ASN A 31 -14.36 3.57 8.72
CA ASN A 31 -13.24 4.52 8.87
C ASN A 31 -11.86 3.92 8.55
N PHE A 32 -11.82 2.77 7.86
CA PHE A 32 -10.58 2.17 7.40
C PHE A 32 -10.30 2.58 5.96
N ILE A 33 -9.04 2.93 5.75
CA ILE A 33 -8.48 3.21 4.43
C ILE A 33 -7.58 2.04 4.07
N TYR A 34 -7.80 1.42 2.91
CA TYR A 34 -6.97 0.34 2.41
C TYR A 34 -6.32 0.71 1.10
N TYR A 35 -5.03 0.38 0.98
CA TYR A 35 -4.29 0.45 -0.28
C TYR A 35 -3.62 -0.88 -0.58
N THR A 36 -3.67 -1.29 -1.84
CA THR A 36 -2.98 -2.47 -2.36
C THR A 36 -1.90 -2.03 -3.34
N PHE A 37 -0.67 -2.45 -3.08
CA PHE A 37 0.50 -2.32 -3.93
C PHE A 37 0.70 -3.66 -4.62
N GLN A 38 0.41 -3.72 -5.93
CA GLN A 38 0.73 -4.87 -6.76
C GLN A 38 2.09 -4.66 -7.40
N LEU A 39 3.07 -5.46 -6.99
CA LEU A 39 4.45 -5.38 -7.47
C LEU A 39 4.62 -6.07 -8.83
N SER A 40 5.65 -5.67 -9.56
CA SER A 40 6.00 -6.23 -10.88
C SER A 40 6.37 -7.71 -10.85
N ASP A 41 6.81 -8.24 -9.71
CA ASP A 41 7.09 -9.66 -9.51
C ASP A 41 5.85 -10.50 -9.16
N GLY A 42 4.67 -9.86 -9.09
CA GLY A 42 3.40 -10.49 -8.79
C GLY A 42 3.01 -10.49 -7.31
N ARG A 43 3.90 -10.10 -6.39
CA ARG A 43 3.56 -9.94 -4.98
C ARG A 43 2.56 -8.80 -4.76
N ARG A 44 1.81 -8.88 -3.66
CA ARG A 44 0.85 -7.85 -3.26
C ARG A 44 1.07 -7.47 -1.81
N ILE A 45 1.27 -6.18 -1.55
CA ILE A 45 1.35 -5.61 -0.21
C ILE A 45 0.10 -4.77 -0.01
N MET A 46 -0.58 -4.99 1.10
CA MET A 46 -1.78 -4.28 1.48
C MET A 46 -1.48 -3.55 2.77
N ILE A 47 -1.71 -2.24 2.76
CA ILE A 47 -1.61 -1.39 3.94
C ILE A 47 -2.98 -0.86 4.32
N SER A 48 -3.18 -0.64 5.62
CA SER A 48 -4.38 -0.02 6.14
C SER A 48 -4.07 1.04 7.18
N LYS A 49 -4.95 2.02 7.29
CA LYS A 49 -4.95 3.04 8.34
C LYS A 49 -6.37 3.25 8.84
N PHE A 50 -6.52 3.35 10.16
CA PHE A 50 -7.80 3.64 10.82
C PHE A 50 -7.75 5.05 11.39
N ASP A 51 -8.73 5.89 11.08
CA ASP A 51 -8.98 7.20 11.73
C ASP A 51 -7.73 8.05 12.12
N GLY A 52 -6.77 8.19 11.20
CA GLY A 52 -5.56 9.01 11.43
C GLY A 52 -4.42 8.30 12.16
N ASP A 53 -4.57 7.02 12.53
CA ASP A 53 -3.54 6.18 13.14
C ASP A 53 -2.39 5.86 12.17
N LYS A 54 -1.43 5.06 12.63
CA LYS A 54 -0.30 4.62 11.83
C LYS A 54 -0.74 3.70 10.69
N TRP A 55 0.04 3.72 9.61
CA TRP A 55 -0.11 2.75 8.53
C TRP A 55 0.40 1.38 8.99
N LEU A 56 -0.35 0.33 8.70
CA LEU A 56 -0.03 -1.06 9.06
C LEU A 56 -0.14 -1.97 7.84
N ILE A 57 0.74 -2.96 7.73
CA ILE A 57 0.64 -4.02 6.71
C ILE A 57 -0.39 -5.06 7.17
N THR A 58 -1.29 -5.46 6.28
CA THR A 58 -2.40 -6.37 6.60
C THR A 58 -2.25 -7.78 6.03
N ASN A 59 -1.38 -7.97 5.03
CA ASN A 59 -1.35 -9.20 4.24
C ASN A 59 0.06 -9.75 3.92
N SER A 60 1.13 -9.10 4.39
CA SER A 60 2.49 -9.53 4.08
C SER A 60 3.18 -10.06 5.34
N ASN A 61 3.71 -11.29 5.24
CA ASN A 61 4.60 -11.87 6.24
C ASN A 61 6.00 -11.22 6.20
N ASP A 62 6.33 -10.50 5.13
CA ASP A 62 7.61 -9.80 4.93
C ASP A 62 7.55 -8.32 5.33
N GLY A 63 6.39 -7.88 5.84
CA GLY A 63 6.13 -6.48 6.15
C GLY A 63 6.53 -6.10 7.57
N THR A 64 7.25 -5.00 7.71
CA THR A 64 7.45 -4.32 9.00
C THR A 64 6.58 -3.07 9.09
N ASP A 65 6.31 -2.60 10.30
CA ASP A 65 5.63 -1.31 10.53
C ASP A 65 6.35 -0.15 9.81
N ASP A 66 7.69 -0.22 9.71
CA ASP A 66 8.48 0.77 8.97
C ASP A 66 8.18 0.78 7.47
N LEU A 67 8.02 -0.39 6.85
CA LEU A 67 7.62 -0.49 5.45
C LEU A 67 6.20 0.05 5.26
N ALA A 68 5.29 -0.25 6.18
CA ALA A 68 3.93 0.25 6.15
C ALA A 68 3.90 1.80 6.17
N GLU A 69 4.67 2.41 7.07
CA GLU A 69 4.85 3.85 7.19
C GLU A 69 5.47 4.48 5.93
N GLN A 70 6.50 3.86 5.36
CA GLN A 70 7.13 4.34 4.12
C GLN A 70 6.13 4.35 2.95
N LEU A 71 5.41 3.25 2.76
CA LEU A 71 4.40 3.14 1.72
C LEU A 71 3.22 4.08 1.98
N GLY A 72 2.82 4.24 3.23
CA GLY A 72 1.77 5.17 3.64
C GLY A 72 2.10 6.63 3.35
N LYS A 73 3.35 7.06 3.60
CA LYS A 73 3.82 8.41 3.23
C LYS A 73 3.75 8.64 1.72
N LEU A 74 4.06 7.62 0.92
CA LEU A 74 3.93 7.72 -0.54
C LEU A 74 2.47 7.96 -0.96
N ILE A 75 1.51 7.31 -0.30
CA ILE A 75 0.09 7.58 -0.50
C ILE A 75 -0.28 9.00 -0.07
N ASP A 76 0.17 9.45 1.10
CA ASP A 76 -0.22 10.75 1.68
C ASP A 76 0.41 11.95 0.92
N THR A 77 1.37 11.73 0.02
CA THR A 77 2.08 12.79 -0.73
C THR A 77 1.58 12.97 -2.18
N GLU A 78 0.81 12.02 -2.70
CA GLU A 78 0.17 12.08 -4.05
C GLU A 78 -1.24 12.68 -3.97
#